data_AF-A0A354YCD9-F1
#
_entry.id   AF-A0A354YCD9-F1
#
_cell.length_a   1.000
_cell.length_b   1.000
_cell.length_c   1.000
_cell.angle_alpha   90.00
_cell.angle_beta   90.00
_cell.angle_gamma   90.00
#
_symmetry.space_group_name_H-M   'P 1'
#
loop_
_entity.id
_entity.type
_entity.pdbx_description
1 polymer ?
#
loop_
_entity_poly.entity_id
_entity_poly.type
_entity_poly.pdbx_seq_one_letter_code
_entity_poly.pdbx_strand_id
1 'polypeptide(L)'
;AVLFFVSVGMLFNPHILLEHPWQVLATFLTITVGKSVAAFFIVRAFGHPTGTALTISVSLAQIGEFSFILAGLGVGLAILPETGRDLILAGALLS
;
A
#
# COMPACT_ATOMS: atom_id res chain seq x y z
N ALA A 1 11.48 12.95 9.14
CA ALA A 1 10.37 11.97 9.10
C ALA A 1 9.02 12.63 9.39
N VAL A 2 8.81 13.26 10.56
CA VAL A 2 7.50 13.85 10.94
C VAL A 2 6.91 14.80 9.88
N LEU A 3 7.69 15.74 9.35
CA LEU A 3 7.22 16.69 8.33
C LEU A 3 6.79 16.03 7.01
N PHE A 4 7.38 14.89 6.65
CA PHE A 4 6.99 14.13 5.46
C PHE A 4 5.59 13.54 5.63
N PHE A 5 5.36 12.85 6.75
CA PHE A 5 4.05 12.29 7.07
C PHE A 5 2.96 13.35 7.23
N VAL A 6 3.28 14.48 7.86
CA VAL A 6 2.35 15.61 7.98
C VAL A 6 1.99 16.15 6.60
N SER A 7 2.97 16.36 5.72
CA SER A 7 2.72 16.89 4.37
C SER A 7 1.91 15.92 3.50
N VAL A 8 2.25 14.63 3.56
CA VAL A 8 1.53 13.58 2.83
C VAL A 8 0.09 13.43 3.35
N GLY A 9 -0.10 13.47 4.67
CA GLY A 9 -1.43 13.43 5.29
C GLY A 9 -2.27 14.69 5.01
N MET A 10 -1.65 15.85 4.81
CA MET A 10 -2.36 17.07 4.43
C MET A 10 -2.86 17.06 2.97
N LEU A 11 -2.19 16.31 2.09
CA LEU A 11 -2.57 16.15 0.69
C LEU A 11 -3.62 15.07 0.48
N PHE A 12 -3.86 14.24 1.50
CA PHE A 12 -4.85 13.19 1.48
C PHE A 12 -6.26 13.78 1.60
N ASN A 13 -7.16 13.41 0.68
CA ASN A 13 -8.57 13.73 0.81
C ASN A 13 -9.32 12.62 1.58
N PRO A 14 -9.70 12.81 2.86
CA PRO A 14 -10.37 11.78 3.65
C PRO A 14 -11.79 11.46 3.16
N HIS A 15 -12.36 12.31 2.31
CA HIS A 15 -13.70 12.11 1.73
C HIS A 15 -13.77 10.85 0.85
N ILE A 16 -12.63 10.35 0.35
CA ILE A 16 -12.58 9.15 -0.49
C ILE A 16 -13.02 7.88 0.25
N LEU A 17 -12.90 7.84 1.59
CA LEU A 17 -13.43 6.73 2.39
C LEU A 17 -14.95 6.64 2.33
N LEU A 18 -15.62 7.78 2.13
CA LEU A 18 -17.07 7.88 2.08
C LEU A 18 -17.60 7.78 0.65
N GLU A 19 -16.93 8.41 -0.32
CA GLU A 19 -17.33 8.37 -1.73
C GLU A 19 -17.04 7.02 -2.40
N HIS A 20 -15.91 6.40 -2.04
CA HIS A 20 -15.38 5.25 -2.73
C HIS A 20 -14.96 4.11 -1.79
N PRO A 21 -15.83 3.69 -0.84
CA PRO A 21 -15.49 2.69 0.17
C PRO A 21 -15.05 1.36 -0.45
N TRP A 22 -15.66 0.96 -1.57
CA TRP A 22 -15.31 -0.29 -2.24
C TRP A 22 -13.93 -0.26 -2.89
N GLN A 23 -13.53 0.88 -3.47
CA GLN A 23 -12.23 1.02 -4.13
C GLN A 23 -11.11 1.11 -3.10
N VAL A 24 -11.34 1.79 -1.97
CA VAL A 24 -10.43 1.79 -0.83
C VAL A 24 -10.25 0.37 -0.30
N LEU A 25 -11.35 -0.37 -0.09
CA LEU A 25 -11.31 -1.75 0.40
C LEU A 25 -10.58 -2.69 -0.59
N ALA A 26 -10.84 -2.56 -1.89
CA ALA A 26 -10.15 -3.33 -2.91
C ALA A 26 -8.65 -3.02 -2.95
N THR A 27 -8.27 -1.75 -2.81
CA THR A 27 -6.87 -1.31 -2.75
C THR A 27 -6.18 -1.86 -1.51
N PHE A 28 -6.82 -1.73 -0.35
CA PHE A 28 -6.36 -2.29 0.93
C PHE A 28 -6.16 -3.81 0.84
N LEU A 29 -7.16 -4.56 0.36
CA LEU A 29 -7.04 -6.01 0.22
C LEU A 29 -5.97 -6.41 -0.79
N THR A 30 -5.81 -5.65 -1.88
CA THR A 30 -4.75 -5.91 -2.87
C THR A 30 -3.36 -5.72 -2.26
N ILE A 31 -3.17 -4.67 -1.47
CA ILE A 31 -1.89 -4.39 -0.81
C ILE A 31 -1.62 -5.41 0.28
N THR A 32 -2.57 -5.61 1.19
CA THR A 32 -2.38 -6.44 2.39
C THR A 32 -2.43 -7.93 2.08
N VAL A 33 -3.37 -8.38 1.24
CA VAL A 33 -3.53 -9.80 0.91
C VAL A 33 -2.76 -10.14 -0.36
N GLY A 34 -2.92 -9.36 -1.43
CA GLY A 34 -2.31 -9.67 -2.73
C GLY A 34 -0.79 -9.75 -2.66
N LYS A 35 -0.13 -8.77 -2.03
CA LYS A 35 1.34 -8.75 -1.87
C LYS A 35 1.83 -9.89 -0.98
N SER A 36 1.18 -10.13 0.15
CA SER A 36 1.56 -11.21 1.07
C SER A 36 1.38 -12.59 0.46
N VAL A 37 0.28 -12.81 -0.28
CA VAL A 37 0.06 -14.07 -1.00
C VAL A 37 1.11 -14.27 -2.08
N ALA A 38 1.43 -13.23 -2.86
CA ALA A 38 2.50 -13.29 -3.86
C ALA A 38 3.86 -13.62 -3.22
N ALA A 39 4.22 -12.92 -2.14
CA ALA A 39 5.45 -13.18 -1.38
C ALA A 39 5.51 -14.62 -0.86
N PHE A 40 4.41 -15.14 -0.32
CA PHE A 40 4.32 -16.51 0.17
C PHE A 40 4.63 -17.52 -0.93
N PHE A 41 3.95 -17.38 -2.08
CA PHE A 41 4.16 -18.28 -3.22
C PHE A 41 5.56 -18.19 -3.79
N ILE A 42 6.14 -16.99 -3.88
CA ILE A 42 7.52 -16.78 -4.33
C ILE A 42 8.49 -17.52 -3.41
N VAL A 43 8.41 -17.30 -2.10
CA VAL A 43 9.31 -17.93 -1.13
C VAL A 43 9.16 -19.45 -1.11
N ARG A 44 7.93 -19.95 -1.29
CA ARG A 44 7.66 -21.39 -1.43
C ARG A 44 8.23 -21.98 -2.72
N ALA A 45 8.18 -21.24 -3.83
CA ALA A 45 8.77 -21.64 -5.10
C ALA A 45 10.31 -21.75 -5.02
N PHE A 46 10.95 -20.92 -4.18
CA PHE A 46 12.38 -21.04 -3.84
C PHE A 46 12.71 -22.18 -2.87
N GLY A 47 11.74 -22.99 -2.45
CA GLY A 47 11.95 -24.19 -1.64
C GLY A 47 12.08 -23.93 -0.13
N HIS A 48 11.82 -22.71 0.35
CA HIS A 48 11.90 -22.41 1.78
C HIS A 48 10.74 -23.05 2.59
N PRO A 49 10.95 -23.34 3.89
CA PRO A 49 9.91 -23.86 4.78
C PRO A 49 8.71 -22.92 4.89
N THR A 50 7.53 -23.48 5.17
CA THR A 50 6.28 -22.72 5.35
C THR A 50 6.39 -21.68 6.47
N GLY A 51 7.10 -21.98 7.56
CA GLY A 51 7.36 -21.01 8.63
C GLY A 51 8.09 -19.77 8.13
N THR A 52 9.17 -19.94 7.37
CA THR A 52 9.93 -18.83 6.77
C THR A 52 9.08 -18.05 5.76
N ALA A 53 8.31 -18.76 4.93
CA ALA A 53 7.41 -18.12 3.97
C ALA A 53 6.35 -17.26 4.66
N LEU A 54 5.74 -17.74 5.74
CA LEU A 54 4.77 -16.99 6.53
C LEU A 54 5.40 -15.73 7.15
N THR A 55 6.57 -15.86 7.79
CA THR A 55 7.26 -14.70 8.38
C THR A 55 7.54 -13.62 7.34
N ILE A 56 8.11 -14.00 6.19
CA ILE A 56 8.42 -13.03 5.11
C ILE A 56 7.14 -12.39 4.57
N SER A 57 6.08 -13.19 4.37
CA SER A 57 4.81 -12.69 3.84
C SER A 57 4.11 -11.71 4.77
N VAL A 58 4.16 -11.96 6.08
CA VAL A 58 3.63 -11.07 7.11
C VAL A 58 4.47 -9.79 7.20
N SER A 59 5.81 -9.91 7.19
CA SER A 59 6.70 -8.74 7.23
C SER A 59 6.54 -7.83 6.00
N LEU A 60 6.12 -8.37 4.86
CA LEU A 60 5.88 -7.61 3.64
C LEU A 60 4.45 -7.09 3.48
N ALA A 61 3.52 -7.50 4.35
CA ALA A 61 2.10 -7.13 4.26
C ALA A 61 1.88 -5.61 4.33
N GLN A 62 2.74 -4.92 5.09
CA GLN A 62 2.65 -3.47 5.26
C GLN A 62 3.22 -2.70 4.06
N ILE A 63 2.59 -1.54 3.80
CA ILE A 63 3.17 -0.50 2.95
C ILE A 63 4.22 0.27 3.75
N GLY A 64 5.36 0.54 3.13
CA GLY A 64 6.40 1.42 3.67
C GLY A 64 6.33 2.84 3.10
N GLU A 65 7.00 3.78 3.78
CA GLU A 65 7.05 5.23 3.45
C GLU A 65 7.43 5.53 2.00
N PHE A 66 8.29 4.70 1.40
CA PHE A 66 8.75 4.86 0.02
C PHE A 66 7.60 4.81 -1.01
N SER A 67 6.53 4.10 -0.71
CA SER A 67 5.35 4.02 -1.58
C SER A 67 4.67 5.39 -1.72
N PHE A 68 4.69 6.20 -0.66
CA PHE A 68 4.11 7.55 -0.68
C PHE A 68 4.97 8.53 -1.49
N ILE A 69 6.30 8.38 -1.43
CA ILE A 69 7.22 9.16 -2.27
C ILE A 69 6.95 8.85 -3.75
N LEU A 70 6.84 7.57 -4.11
CA LEU A 70 6.56 7.15 -5.48
C LEU A 70 5.17 7.60 -5.96
N ALA A 71 4.15 7.52 -5.11
CA ALA A 71 2.82 8.01 -5.43
C ALA A 71 2.82 9.53 -5.68
N GLY A 72 3.51 10.30 -4.83
CA GLY A 72 3.67 11.75 -5.01
C GLY A 72 4.41 12.12 -6.30
N LEU A 73 5.51 11.42 -6.62
CA LEU A 73 6.22 11.59 -7.88
C LEU A 73 5.34 11.21 -9.09
N GLY A 74 4.58 10.12 -8.99
CA GLY A 74 3.68 9.67 -10.05
C GLY A 74 2.59 10.69 -10.38
N VAL A 75 2.04 11.36 -9.37
CA VAL A 75 1.12 12.50 -9.54
C VAL A 75 1.84 13.68 -10.19
N GLY A 76 3.03 14.04 -9.70
CA GLY A 76 3.83 15.14 -10.26
C GLY A 76 4.23 14.93 -11.73
N LEU A 77 4.40 13.68 -12.16
CA LEU A 77 4.69 13.29 -13.54
C LEU A 77 3.44 13.03 -14.38
N ALA A 78 2.23 13.24 -13.85
CA ALA A 78 0.95 12.93 -14.48
C ALA A 78 0.78 11.46 -14.92
N ILE A 79 1.53 10.55 -14.31
CA ILE A 79 1.43 9.09 -14.52
C ILE A 79 0.32 8.50 -13.64
N LEU A 80 0.07 9.12 -12.48
CA LEU A 80 -0.93 8.69 -11.52
C LEU A 80 -1.93 9.83 -11.27
N PRO A 81 -3.25 9.60 -11.33
CA PRO A 81 -4.23 10.60 -10.91
C PRO A 81 -4.18 10.80 -9.38
N GLU A 82 -4.58 11.98 -8.91
CA GLU A 82 -4.61 12.31 -7.47
C GLU A 82 -5.44 11.32 -6.65
N THR A 83 -6.57 10.87 -7.21
CA THR A 83 -7.42 9.82 -6.62
C THR A 83 -6.65 8.54 -6.36
N GLY A 84 -5.70 8.17 -7.24
CA GLY A 84 -4.86 6.99 -7.07
C GLY A 84 -3.91 7.12 -5.88
N ARG A 85 -3.33 8.31 -5.68
CA ARG A 85 -2.51 8.62 -4.49
C ARG A 85 -3.36 8.50 -3.22
N ASP A 86 -4.57 9.02 -3.23
CA ASP A 86 -5.46 9.01 -2.07
C ASP A 86 -5.91 7.58 -1.71
N LEU A 87 -6.15 6.72 -2.70
CA LEU A 87 -6.42 5.29 -2.47
C LEU A 87 -5.22 4.56 -1.85
N ILE A 88 -4.00 4.84 -2.31
CA ILE A 88 -2.77 4.27 -1.75
C ILE A 88 -2.60 4.71 -0.29
N LEU A 89 -2.84 6.00 -0.01
CA LEU A 89 -2.74 6.55 1.35
C LEU A 89 -3.79 5.94 2.28
N ALA A 90 -5.05 5.86 1.85
CA ALA A 90 -6.12 5.24 2.61
C ALA A 90 -5.82 3.74 2.88
N GLY A 91 -5.39 3.00 1.86
CA GLY A 91 -5.05 1.58 1.99
C GLY A 91 -3.87 1.36 2.95
N ALA A 92 -2.86 2.24 2.90
CA ALA A 92 -1.70 2.16 3.77
C ALA A 92 -1.99 2.52 5.23
N LEU A 93 -2.87 3.48 5.48
CA LEU A 93 -3.31 3.83 6.84
C LEU A 93 -4.08 2.69 7.52
N LEU A 94 -4.68 1.79 6.73
CA LEU A 94 -5.44 0.65 7.20
C LEU A 94 -4.60 -0.65 7.35
N SER A 95 -3.41 -0.73 6.73
CA SER A 95 -2.52 -1.92 6.72
C SER A 95 -1.54 -1.95 7.88
#